data_AF-A0A7X8QEU8-F1
#
_entry.id   AF-A0A7X8QEU8-F1
#
_cell.length_a   1.000
_cell.length_b   1.000
_cell.length_c   1.000
_cell.angle_alpha   90.00
_cell.angle_beta   90.00
_cell.angle_gamma   90.00
#
_symmetry.space_group_name_H-M   'P 1'
#
loop_
_entity.id
_entity.type
_entity.pdbx_description
1 polymer ?
#
loop_
_entity_poly.entity_id
_entity_poly.type
_entity_poly.pdbx_seq_one_letter_code
_entity_poly.pdbx_strand_id
1 'polypeptide(L)'
;MENRLLDLIEQLEEVIDHGAKVPLTGKIMVDEEVVLEILDNIRTELPEEIRQANLLLADRDRLMENARFEGQMIVERAEKQAEQLLKEDEITVQSRAYAEELVEKAQQYSREVKLGALKY
;
A
#
# COMPACT_ATOMS: atom_id res chain seq x y z
N MET A 1 3.62 -1.91 25.95
CA MET A 1 4.38 -3.16 25.95
C MET A 1 5.58 -2.89 26.81
N GLU A 2 5.67 -3.53 27.97
CA GLU A 2 6.90 -3.49 28.78
C GLU A 2 8.04 -3.98 27.91
N ASN A 3 9.10 -3.19 27.80
CA ASN A 3 10.26 -3.56 27.00
C ASN A 3 11.20 -4.34 27.91
N ARG A 4 10.85 -5.61 28.15
CA ARG A 4 11.52 -6.49 29.11
C ARG A 4 13.03 -6.56 28.90
N LEU A 5 13.47 -6.47 27.64
CA LEU A 5 14.89 -6.37 27.28
C LEU A 5 15.54 -5.07 27.76
N LEU A 6 14.86 -3.93 27.66
CA LEU A 6 15.35 -2.67 28.23
C LEU A 6 15.39 -2.77 29.76
N ASP A 7 14.38 -3.34 30.39
CA ASP A 7 14.35 -3.50 31.85
C ASP A 7 15.54 -4.37 32.33
N LEU A 8 15.94 -5.39 31.57
CA LEU A 8 17.13 -6.21 31.87
C LEU A 8 18.44 -5.44 31.68
N ILE A 9 18.51 -4.58 30.66
CA ILE A 9 19.67 -3.70 30.43
C ILE A 9 19.78 -2.66 31.55
N GLU A 10 18.68 -2.04 31.94
CA GLU A 10 18.61 -1.09 33.05
C GLU A 10 19.03 -1.76 34.37
N GLN A 11 18.57 -2.98 34.64
CA GLN A 11 19.03 -3.76 35.81
C GLN A 11 20.54 -4.01 35.78
N LEU A 12 21.12 -4.33 34.61
CA LEU A 12 22.57 -4.50 34.49
C LEU A 12 23.32 -3.19 34.73
N GLU A 13 22.81 -2.08 34.20
CA GLU A 13 23.36 -0.73 34.44
C GLU A 13 23.32 -0.38 35.93
N GLU A 14 22.20 -0.65 36.62
CA GLU A 14 22.06 -0.42 38.05
C GLU A 14 23.06 -1.23 38.88
N VAL A 15 23.30 -2.50 38.54
CA VAL A 15 24.29 -3.35 39.22
C VAL A 15 25.70 -2.76 39.08
N ILE A 16 26.01 -2.20 37.92
CA ILE A 16 27.31 -1.56 37.66
C ILE A 16 27.42 -0.23 38.43
N ASP A 17 26.38 0.60 38.39
CA ASP A 17 26.38 1.93 39.02
C ASP A 17 26.44 1.87 40.55
N HIS A 18 25.79 0.87 41.16
CA HIS A 18 25.77 0.68 42.61
C HIS A 18 26.87 -0.24 43.13
N GLY A 19 27.68 -0.83 42.24
CA GLY A 19 28.76 -1.74 42.62
C GLY A 19 29.86 -1.06 43.45
N ALA A 20 30.50 -1.83 44.33
CA ALA A 20 31.53 -1.30 45.22
C ALA A 20 32.80 -0.96 44.45
N LYS A 21 33.21 0.32 44.45
CA LYS A 21 34.45 0.77 43.80
C LYS A 21 35.68 0.23 44.53
N VAL A 22 36.62 -0.32 43.76
CA VAL A 22 37.88 -0.84 44.28
C VAL A 22 38.95 0.27 44.26
N PRO A 23 39.47 0.72 45.43
CA PRO A 23 40.41 1.84 45.51
C PRO A 23 41.65 1.65 44.63
N LEU A 24 42.16 2.75 44.06
CA LEU A 24 43.38 2.81 43.24
C LEU A 24 43.39 1.95 41.95
N THR A 25 42.29 1.27 41.62
CA THR A 25 42.21 0.42 40.41
C THR A 25 41.28 0.94 39.32
N GLY A 26 40.37 1.86 39.66
CA GLY A 26 39.30 2.33 38.77
C GLY A 26 38.24 1.27 38.45
N LYS A 27 38.27 0.11 39.11
CA LYS A 27 37.35 -1.01 38.88
C LYS A 27 36.17 -0.99 39.85
N ILE A 28 35.09 -1.66 39.46
CA ILE A 28 33.90 -1.89 40.27
C ILE A 28 33.80 -3.38 40.57
N MET A 29 33.47 -3.71 41.80
CA MET A 29 33.18 -5.07 42.25
C MET A 29 31.66 -5.30 42.13
N VAL A 30 31.31 -6.36 41.41
CA VAL A 30 29.92 -6.77 41.17
C VAL A 30 29.77 -8.24 41.56
N ASP A 31 28.54 -8.65 41.83
CA ASP A 31 28.20 -10.06 42.02
C ASP A 31 28.18 -10.75 40.65
N GLU A 32 29.06 -11.75 40.49
CA GLU A 32 29.18 -12.49 39.24
C GLU A 32 27.89 -13.26 38.90
N GLU A 33 27.22 -13.85 39.89
CA GLU A 33 26.03 -14.68 39.68
C GLU A 33 24.86 -13.83 39.16
N VAL A 34 24.67 -12.65 39.76
CA VAL A 34 23.63 -11.68 39.36
C VAL A 34 23.86 -11.18 37.94
N VAL A 35 25.09 -10.80 37.60
CA VAL A 35 25.42 -10.29 36.26
C VAL A 35 25.22 -11.37 35.20
N LEU A 36 25.67 -12.61 35.48
CA LEU A 36 25.51 -13.72 34.55
C LEU A 36 24.04 -14.08 34.33
N GLU A 37 23.21 -14.04 35.38
CA GLU A 37 21.77 -14.28 35.26
C GLU A 37 21.09 -13.24 34.36
N ILE A 38 21.39 -11.95 34.55
CA ILE A 38 20.84 -10.88 33.70
C ILE A 38 21.29 -11.07 32.25
N LEU A 39 22.56 -11.40 32.01
CA LEU A 39 23.09 -11.64 30.67
C LEU A 39 22.47 -12.87 29.99
N ASP A 40 22.19 -13.93 30.73
CA ASP A 40 21.53 -15.12 30.20
C ASP A 40 20.06 -14.85 29.85
N ASN A 41 19.37 -14.04 30.65
CA ASN A 41 18.02 -13.57 30.34
C ASN A 41 18.00 -12.72 29.06
N ILE A 42 18.93 -11.75 28.93
CA ILE A 42 19.09 -10.95 27.71
C ILE A 42 19.35 -11.85 26.50
N ARG A 43 20.24 -12.85 26.63
CA ARG A 43 20.57 -13.78 25.54
C ARG A 43 19.36 -14.62 25.12
N THR A 44 18.47 -14.93 26.06
CA THR A 44 17.28 -15.75 25.81
C THR A 44 16.19 -14.93 25.12
N GLU A 45 16.00 -13.68 25.54
CA GLU A 45 14.96 -12.82 25.00
C GLU A 45 15.36 -12.24 23.63
N LEU A 46 16.51 -11.55 23.55
CA LEU A 46 16.94 -10.76 22.39
C LEU A 46 16.73 -11.41 21.00
N PRO A 47 17.00 -12.71 20.78
CA PRO A 47 16.75 -13.34 19.49
C PRO A 47 15.29 -13.27 19.04
N GLU A 48 14.34 -13.35 19.98
CA GLU A 48 12.92 -13.28 19.71
C GLU A 48 12.49 -11.86 19.32
N GLU A 49 12.91 -10.82 20.04
CA GLU A 49 12.64 -9.43 19.65
C GLU A 49 13.22 -9.11 18.27
N ILE A 50 14.44 -9.57 17.96
CA ILE A 50 15.04 -9.41 16.63
C ILE A 50 14.22 -10.12 15.56
N ARG A 51 13.76 -11.36 15.84
CA ARG A 51 12.91 -12.12 14.91
C ARG A 51 11.59 -11.38 14.63
N GLN A 52 10.93 -10.88 15.68
CA GLN A 52 9.69 -10.12 15.56
C GLN A 52 9.88 -8.82 14.79
N ALA A 53 10.97 -8.08 15.04
CA ALA A 53 11.32 -6.88 14.29
C ALA A 53 11.53 -7.19 12.80
N ASN A 54 12.25 -8.27 12.48
CA ASN A 54 12.46 -8.69 11.09
C ASN A 54 11.16 -9.12 10.40
N LEU A 55 10.26 -9.81 11.10
CA LEU A 55 8.94 -10.17 10.57
C LEU A 55 8.10 -8.92 10.27
N LEU A 56 8.10 -7.95 11.18
CA LEU A 56 7.39 -6.68 10.97
C LEU A 56 7.92 -5.92 9.74
N LEU A 57 9.25 -5.90 9.56
CA LEU A 57 9.87 -5.30 8.38
C LEU A 57 9.47 -6.02 7.09
N ALA A 58 9.50 -7.35 7.09
CA ALA A 58 9.09 -8.15 5.93
C ALA A 58 7.61 -7.95 5.58
N ASP A 59 6.73 -7.88 6.59
CA ASP A 59 5.30 -7.65 6.39
C ASP A 59 5.02 -6.24 5.89
N ARG A 60 5.78 -5.24 6.37
CA ARG A 60 5.72 -3.87 5.85
C ARG A 60 6.10 -3.81 4.37
N ASP A 61 7.13 -4.54 3.96
CA ASP A 61 7.54 -4.56 2.55
C ASP A 61 6.48 -5.24 1.66
N ARG A 62 5.92 -6.36 2.11
CA ARG A 62 4.79 -7.02 1.43
C ARG A 62 3.56 -6.12 1.31
N LEU A 63 3.20 -5.41 2.38
CA LEU A 63 2.07 -4.49 2.38
C LEU A 63 2.27 -3.37 1.36
N MET A 64 3.49 -2.82 1.27
CA MET A 64 3.81 -1.78 0.30
C MET A 64 3.76 -2.28 -1.14
N GLU A 65 4.20 -3.51 -1.40
CA GLU A 65 4.11 -4.13 -2.73
C GLU A 65 2.65 -4.35 -3.13
N ASN A 66 1.83 -4.91 -2.24
CA ASN A 66 0.40 -5.11 -2.48
C ASN A 66 -0.31 -3.79 -2.76
N ALA A 67 -0.06 -2.76 -1.95
CA ALA A 67 -0.67 -1.44 -2.14
C ALA A 67 -0.28 -0.81 -3.49
N ARG A 68 0.97 -1.00 -3.95
CA ARG A 68 1.41 -0.55 -5.28
C ARG A 68 0.69 -1.31 -6.40
N PHE A 69 0.59 -2.62 -6.28
CA PHE A 69 -0.10 -3.46 -7.27
C PHE A 69 -1.60 -3.09 -7.36
N GLU A 70 -2.27 -2.96 -6.22
CA GLU A 70 -3.67 -2.53 -6.17
C GLU A 70 -3.86 -1.14 -6.78
N GLY A 71 -2.96 -0.20 -6.48
CA GLY A 71 -2.96 1.13 -7.07
C GLY A 71 -2.84 1.10 -8.60
N GLN A 72 -1.93 0.28 -9.14
CA GLN A 72 -1.79 0.10 -10.59
C GLN A 72 -3.04 -0.49 -11.23
N MET A 73 -3.64 -1.52 -10.59
CA MET A 73 -4.87 -2.14 -11.07
C MET A 73 -6.06 -1.17 -11.09
N ILE A 74 -6.15 -0.26 -10.11
CA ILE A 74 -7.18 0.78 -10.08
C ILE A 74 -7.02 1.75 -11.25
N VAL A 75 -5.79 2.21 -11.50
CA VAL A 75 -5.48 3.12 -12.62
C VAL A 75 -5.80 2.45 -13.95
N GLU A 76 -5.32 1.23 -14.18
CA GLU A 76 -5.57 0.49 -15.42
C GLU A 76 -7.07 0.27 -15.66
N ARG A 77 -7.84 -0.05 -14.61
CA ARG A 77 -9.29 -0.20 -14.71
C ARG A 77 -9.96 1.13 -15.06
N ALA A 78 -9.54 2.23 -14.44
CA ALA A 78 -10.09 3.55 -14.72
C ALA A 78 -9.79 3.99 -16.17
N GLU A 79 -8.57 3.75 -16.66
CA GLU A 79 -8.19 4.04 -18.04
C GLU A 79 -9.03 3.24 -19.04
N LYS A 80 -9.19 1.92 -18.82
CA LYS A 80 -10.07 1.08 -19.68
C LYS A 80 -11.53 1.53 -19.66
N GLN A 81 -12.03 1.94 -18.49
CA GLN A 81 -13.39 2.47 -18.39
C GLN A 81 -13.53 3.79 -19.14
N ALA A 82 -12.56 4.69 -19.04
CA ALA A 82 -12.57 5.95 -19.77
C ALA A 82 -12.52 5.73 -21.29
N GLU A 83 -11.68 4.81 -21.78
CA GLU A 83 -11.61 4.45 -23.20
C GLU A 83 -12.93 3.89 -23.72
N GLN A 84 -13.58 3.00 -22.94
CA GLN A 84 -14.87 2.44 -23.30
C GLN A 84 -15.97 3.52 -23.38
N LEU A 85 -16.03 4.44 -22.41
CA LEU A 85 -17.00 5.53 -22.39
C LEU A 85 -16.81 6.47 -23.59
N LEU A 86 -15.57 6.81 -23.92
CA LEU A 86 -15.27 7.66 -25.08
C LEU A 86 -15.72 6.99 -26.39
N LYS A 87 -15.47 5.68 -26.53
CA LYS A 87 -15.90 4.91 -27.69
C LYS A 87 -17.43 4.86 -27.81
N GLU A 88 -18.14 4.69 -26.70
CA GLU A 88 -19.61 4.71 -26.67
C GLU A 88 -20.18 6.08 -27.06
N ASP A 89 -19.55 7.16 -26.61
CA ASP A 89 -19.93 8.52 -26.98
C ASP A 89 -19.73 8.78 -28.49
N GLU A 90 -18.58 8.40 -29.06
CA GLU A 90 -18.30 8.56 -30.49
C GLU A 90 -19.32 7.78 -31.36
N ILE A 91 -19.61 6.54 -31.00
CA ILE A 91 -20.64 5.72 -31.68
C ILE A 91 -22.01 6.40 -31.62
N THR A 92 -22.35 6.99 -30.47
CA THR A 92 -23.62 7.69 -30.27
C THR A 92 -23.73 8.92 -31.15
N VAL A 93 -22.67 9.73 -31.24
CA VAL A 93 -22.61 10.91 -32.11
C VAL A 93 -22.75 10.51 -33.58
N GLN A 94 -22.00 9.51 -34.05
CA GLN A 94 -22.08 9.03 -35.43
C GLN A 94 -23.48 8.49 -35.77
N SER A 95 -24.10 7.75 -34.84
CA SER A 95 -25.45 7.20 -35.04
C SER A 95 -26.51 8.29 -35.17
N ARG A 96 -26.39 9.40 -34.41
CA ARG A 96 -27.30 10.56 -34.53
C ARG A 96 -27.14 11.25 -35.88
N ALA A 97 -25.91 11.51 -36.31
CA ALA A 97 -25.65 12.14 -37.60
C ALA A 97 -26.21 11.30 -38.77
N TYR A 98 -26.03 9.97 -38.72
CA TYR A 98 -26.60 9.07 -39.72
C TYR A 98 -28.14 9.08 -39.72
N ALA A 99 -28.76 9.12 -38.54
CA ALA A 99 -30.21 9.20 -38.42
C ALA A 99 -30.78 10.49 -39.01
N GLU A 100 -30.12 11.63 -38.77
CA GLU A 100 -30.49 12.94 -39.35
C GLU A 100 -30.39 12.92 -40.88
N GLU A 101 -29.29 12.40 -41.43
CA GLU A 101 -29.10 12.25 -42.87
C GLU A 101 -30.18 11.36 -43.52
N LEU A 102 -30.54 10.26 -42.85
CA LEU A 102 -31.58 9.34 -43.32
C LEU A 102 -32.96 10.02 -43.36
N VAL A 103 -33.28 10.81 -42.33
CA VAL A 103 -34.54 11.60 -42.27
C VAL A 103 -34.57 12.61 -43.40
N GLU A 104 -33.46 13.33 -43.65
CA GLU A 104 -33.38 14.31 -44.73
C GLU A 104 -33.58 13.66 -46.10
N LYS A 105 -32.91 12.53 -46.35
CA LYS A 105 -33.07 11.73 -47.57
C LYS A 105 -34.51 11.25 -47.76
N ALA A 106 -35.13 10.73 -46.69
CA ALA A 106 -36.52 10.26 -46.75
C ALA A 106 -37.50 11.41 -47.05
N GLN A 107 -37.29 12.58 -46.45
CA GLN A 107 -38.09 13.77 -46.74
C GLN A 107 -37.90 14.24 -48.19
N GLN A 108 -36.66 14.25 -48.70
CA GLN A 108 -36.37 14.61 -50.07
C GLN A 108 -37.05 13.67 -51.05
N TYR A 109 -36.91 12.36 -50.85
CA TYR A 109 -37.59 11.35 -51.65
C TYR A 109 -39.11 11.51 -51.63
N SER A 110 -39.70 11.76 -50.45
CA SER A 110 -41.13 12.03 -50.32
C SER A 110 -41.58 13.26 -51.13
N ARG A 111 -40.79 14.34 -51.12
CA ARG A 111 -41.04 15.54 -51.93
C ARG A 111 -40.96 15.24 -53.42
N GLU A 112 -39.94 14.52 -53.85
CA GLU A 112 -39.76 14.12 -55.25
C GLU A 112 -40.92 13.25 -55.75
N VAL A 113 -41.35 12.26 -54.97
CA VAL A 113 -42.50 11.41 -55.29
C VAL A 113 -43.79 12.22 -55.40
N LYS A 114 -44.06 13.14 -54.47
CA LYS A 114 -45.24 14.02 -54.52
C LYS A 114 -45.24 14.92 -55.77
N LEU A 115 -44.09 15.51 -56.10
CA LEU A 115 -43.95 16.37 -57.27
C LEU A 115 -44.07 15.57 -58.58
N GLY A 116 -43.54 14.35 -58.62
CA GLY A 116 -43.69 13.45 -59.76
C GLY A 116 -45.14 13.04 -60.00
N ALA A 117 -45.90 12.75 -58.93
CA ALA A 117 -47.30 12.38 -59.01
C ALA A 117 -48.21 13.53 -59.49
N LEU A 118 -47.82 14.80 -59.26
CA LEU A 118 -48.56 15.98 -59.74
C LEU A 118 -48.29 16.31 -61.22
N LYS A 119 -47.27 15.70 -61.84
CA LYS A 119 -46.88 15.95 -63.24
C LYS A 119 -47.47 14.95 -64.24
N TYR A 120 -48.25 13.97 -63.79
CA TYR A 120 -48.99 13.00 -64.59
C TYR A 120 -50.49 13.17 -64.39
#